data_AF-A0A7C6L9M5-F1
#
_entry.id   AF-A0A7C6L9M5-F1
#
_cell.length_a   1.000
_cell.length_b   1.000
_cell.length_c   1.000
_cell.angle_alpha   90.00
_cell.angle_beta   90.00
_cell.angle_gamma   90.00
#
_symmetry.space_group_name_H-M   'P 1'
#
loop_
_entity.id
_entity.type
_entity.pdbx_description
1 polymer ?
#
loop_
_entity_poly.entity_id
_entity_poly.type
_entity_poly.pdbx_seq_one_letter_code
_entity_poly.pdbx_strand_id
1 'polypeptide(L)'
;MTKTSIFFVILLSIVTGKTPAQVTPEALLSQLPSVPTVNCATDTAEINRFMGQIYKVKEMLNQEVDRIHSDAQSNMDQSKDKILSNVTRQLDLNKSDVQKLQQSGGNEELERKVAEKAVAKQHGVSLQELEKVSEMSGAGQEKWAQQYAAQMMDEAKKNPEATIKKENKTKHLIELEEEKKALGERITEKMERIALLYRNVEQQDSIETHELEEKLRPLREQEQMMYNEICSDAEIARSKAAKKQIYALKIKYCEKMSPLQTDAISQSLSIIKSLFPDYRKFTDVQNEIFKLQQTGIIISADLSCYDAVNKYASALSGAYKYWVGKF
;
A
#
# COMPACT_ATOMS: atom_id res chain seq x y z
N MET A 1 25.90 65.58 30.83
CA MET A 1 26.04 64.58 29.75
C MET A 1 26.45 63.27 30.39
N THR A 2 25.52 62.34 30.56
CA THR A 2 25.79 60.95 30.96
C THR A 2 24.65 60.12 30.38
N LYS A 3 24.95 59.37 29.31
CA LYS A 3 24.01 58.46 28.65
C LYS A 3 24.13 57.10 29.34
N THR A 4 23.05 56.63 29.93
CA THR A 4 22.93 55.27 30.48
C THR A 4 22.36 54.37 29.39
N SER A 5 23.18 53.49 28.83
CA SER A 5 22.74 52.45 27.89
C SER A 5 22.19 51.25 28.67
N ILE A 6 20.90 50.94 28.49
CA ILE A 6 20.28 49.71 28.99
C ILE A 6 20.37 48.67 27.87
N PHE A 7 21.18 47.64 28.08
CA PHE A 7 21.25 46.45 27.22
C PHE A 7 20.06 45.53 27.57
N PHE A 8 19.13 45.37 26.64
CA PHE A 8 18.02 44.42 26.75
C PHE A 8 18.43 43.12 26.06
N VAL A 9 18.83 42.10 26.83
CA VAL A 9 19.10 40.75 26.32
C VAL A 9 17.76 40.02 26.26
N ILE A 10 17.20 39.90 25.05
CA ILE A 10 16.05 39.05 24.77
C ILE A 10 16.57 37.62 24.65
N LEU A 11 16.38 36.82 25.71
CA LEU A 11 16.60 35.39 25.70
C LEU A 11 15.48 34.76 24.86
N LEU A 12 15.77 34.46 23.59
CA LEU A 12 14.88 33.72 22.71
C LEU A 12 14.90 32.24 23.16
N SER A 13 13.96 31.86 24.02
CA SER A 13 13.68 30.47 24.33
C SER A 13 13.09 29.79 23.10
N ILE A 14 13.97 29.28 22.23
CA ILE A 14 13.61 28.37 21.14
C ILE A 14 13.16 27.07 21.81
N VAL A 15 11.85 26.93 22.00
CA VAL A 15 11.23 25.64 22.25
C VAL A 15 11.36 24.85 20.95
N THR A 16 12.49 24.16 20.78
CA THR A 16 12.62 23.12 19.76
C THR A 16 11.73 21.96 20.21
N GLY A 17 10.46 22.01 19.82
CA GLY A 17 9.65 20.80 19.75
C GLY A 17 10.41 19.83 18.85
N LYS A 18 10.98 18.78 19.45
CA LYS A 18 11.48 17.63 18.70
C LYS A 18 10.26 16.95 18.10
N THR A 19 9.77 17.44 16.95
CA THR A 19 9.04 16.56 16.05
C THR A 19 10.04 15.47 15.66
N PRO A 20 9.77 14.16 15.92
CA PRO A 20 10.60 13.12 15.37
C PRO A 20 10.65 13.36 13.86
N ALA A 21 11.85 13.45 13.29
CA ALA A 21 12.00 13.58 11.85
C ALA A 21 11.27 12.38 11.21
N GLN A 22 10.19 12.67 10.50
CA GLN A 22 9.34 11.65 9.89
C GLN A 22 10.19 10.88 8.87
N VAL A 23 10.33 9.57 9.05
CA VAL A 23 11.20 8.75 8.20
C VAL A 23 10.46 8.45 6.90
N THR A 24 10.93 8.96 5.77
CA THR A 24 10.19 8.84 4.50
C THR A 24 10.20 7.41 3.94
N PRO A 25 9.23 7.04 3.09
CA PRO A 25 9.23 5.76 2.38
C PRO A 25 10.51 5.54 1.56
N GLU A 26 11.04 6.58 0.91
CA GLU A 26 12.31 6.53 0.17
C GLU A 26 13.49 6.23 1.09
N ALA A 27 13.52 6.83 2.29
CA ALA A 27 14.59 6.61 3.25
C ALA A 27 14.56 5.15 3.75
N LEU A 28 13.39 4.59 4.03
CA LEU A 28 13.24 3.19 4.43
C LEU A 28 13.58 2.23 3.28
N LEU A 29 13.11 2.52 2.07
CA LEU A 29 13.46 1.75 0.88
C LEU A 29 14.97 1.72 0.63
N SER A 30 15.67 2.84 0.85
CA SER A 30 17.12 2.94 0.68
C SER A 30 17.93 2.17 1.74
N GLN A 31 17.31 1.85 2.88
CA GLN A 31 17.93 1.07 3.96
C GLN A 31 17.81 -0.44 3.74
N LEU A 32 16.99 -0.88 2.78
CA LEU A 32 16.95 -2.29 2.39
C LEU A 32 18.27 -2.70 1.72
N PRO A 33 18.72 -3.94 1.92
CA PRO A 33 19.87 -4.44 1.19
C PRO A 33 19.61 -4.43 -0.32
N SER A 34 20.67 -4.25 -1.10
CA SER A 34 20.58 -4.41 -2.56
C SER A 34 20.24 -5.85 -2.92
N VAL A 35 19.59 -6.04 -4.06
CA VAL A 35 19.34 -7.38 -4.61
C VAL A 35 20.68 -8.09 -4.78
N PRO A 36 20.87 -9.27 -4.17
CA PRO A 36 22.16 -9.95 -4.20
C PRO A 36 22.47 -10.47 -5.60
N THR A 37 23.75 -10.52 -5.93
CA THR A 37 24.22 -11.30 -7.09
C THR A 37 24.01 -12.79 -6.80
N VAL A 38 23.64 -13.55 -7.82
CA VAL A 38 23.42 -14.99 -7.69
C VAL A 38 24.69 -15.70 -7.20
N ASN A 39 24.61 -16.27 -6.00
CA ASN A 39 25.63 -17.14 -5.44
C ASN A 39 24.97 -18.28 -4.65
N CYS A 40 24.94 -19.47 -5.26
CA CYS A 40 24.25 -20.64 -4.73
C CYS A 40 24.90 -21.25 -3.48
N ALA A 41 26.18 -20.94 -3.26
CA ALA A 41 26.98 -21.38 -2.12
C ALA A 41 27.31 -20.22 -1.15
N THR A 42 26.46 -19.18 -1.13
CA THR A 42 26.58 -18.04 -0.21
C THR A 42 26.67 -18.54 1.24
N ASP A 43 27.45 -17.84 2.05
CA ASP A 43 27.60 -18.15 3.47
C ASP A 43 26.33 -17.83 4.25
N THR A 44 25.95 -18.70 5.19
CA THR A 44 24.74 -18.49 6.01
C THR A 44 24.82 -17.20 6.83
N ALA A 45 26.01 -16.76 7.26
CA ALA A 45 26.16 -15.48 7.96
C ALA A 45 25.81 -14.28 7.07
N GLU A 46 26.11 -14.36 5.77
CA GLU A 46 25.76 -13.32 4.80
C GLU A 46 24.24 -13.25 4.59
N ILE A 47 23.59 -14.40 4.45
CA ILE A 47 22.12 -14.49 4.33
C ILE A 47 21.45 -13.97 5.61
N ASN A 48 21.95 -14.35 6.78
CA ASN A 48 21.41 -13.86 8.05
C ASN A 48 21.53 -12.35 8.20
N ARG A 49 22.66 -11.76 7.78
CA ARG A 49 22.84 -10.30 7.77
C ARG A 49 21.87 -9.62 6.81
N PHE A 50 21.71 -10.16 5.60
CA PHE A 50 20.77 -9.68 4.61
C PHE A 50 19.33 -9.69 5.14
N MET A 51 18.89 -10.83 5.68
CA MET A 51 17.56 -10.99 6.27
C MET A 51 17.36 -10.09 7.50
N GLY A 52 18.37 -9.97 8.36
CA GLY A 52 18.34 -9.09 9.53
C GLY A 52 18.13 -7.62 9.17
N GLN A 53 18.75 -7.14 8.08
CA GLN A 53 18.51 -5.79 7.57
C GLN A 53 17.08 -5.61 7.08
N ILE A 54 16.53 -6.59 6.36
CA ILE A 54 15.13 -6.54 5.89
C ILE A 54 14.17 -6.50 7.08
N TYR A 55 14.34 -7.38 8.07
CA TYR A 55 13.47 -7.39 9.26
C TYR A 55 13.51 -6.06 10.02
N LYS A 56 14.70 -5.47 10.16
CA LYS A 56 14.85 -4.15 10.78
C LYS A 56 14.04 -3.07 10.02
N VAL A 57 14.11 -3.06 8.70
CA VAL A 57 13.36 -2.08 7.89
C VAL A 57 11.85 -2.34 7.97
N LYS A 58 11.41 -3.61 7.94
CA LYS A 58 10.00 -3.96 8.11
C LYS A 58 9.45 -3.51 9.46
N GLU A 59 10.24 -3.64 10.53
CA GLU A 59 9.87 -3.14 11.85
C GLU A 59 9.69 -1.62 11.85
N MET A 60 10.62 -0.86 11.25
CA MET A 60 10.50 0.59 11.12
C MET A 60 9.30 1.01 10.26
N LEU A 61 8.98 0.25 9.22
CA LEU A 61 7.79 0.47 8.38
C LEU A 61 6.50 0.29 9.18
N ASN A 62 6.39 -0.81 9.93
CA ASN A 62 5.21 -1.08 10.76
C ASN A 62 5.03 0.02 11.81
N GLN A 63 6.10 0.44 12.48
CA GLN A 63 6.06 1.52 13.47
C GLN A 63 5.55 2.84 12.88
N GLU A 64 5.97 3.19 11.66
CA GLU A 64 5.51 4.43 11.01
C GLU A 64 4.05 4.32 10.53
N VAL A 65 3.63 3.15 10.02
CA VAL A 65 2.21 2.87 9.69
C VAL A 65 1.32 2.94 10.93
N ASP A 66 1.74 2.34 12.04
CA ASP A 66 1.02 2.38 13.31
C ASP A 66 0.92 3.81 13.86
N ARG A 67 2.02 4.58 13.73
CA ARG A 67 2.04 6.00 14.11
C ARG A 67 1.05 6.81 13.26
N ILE A 68 1.02 6.59 11.95
CA ILE A 68 0.07 7.26 11.04
C ILE A 68 -1.37 6.90 11.40
N HIS A 69 -1.67 5.63 11.68
CA HIS A 69 -3.00 5.22 12.11
C HIS A 69 -3.39 5.84 13.46
N SER A 70 -2.46 5.92 14.41
CA SER A 70 -2.69 6.56 15.71
C SER A 70 -2.94 8.07 15.57
N ASP A 71 -2.16 8.76 14.74
CA ASP A 71 -2.34 10.18 14.44
C ASP A 71 -3.70 10.43 13.77
N ALA A 72 -4.09 9.59 12.81
CA ALA A 72 -5.38 9.67 12.14
C ALA A 72 -6.54 9.47 13.13
N GLN A 73 -6.45 8.48 14.01
CA GLN A 73 -7.46 8.21 15.04
C GLN A 73 -7.58 9.39 16.03
N SER A 74 -6.46 9.91 16.52
CA SER A 74 -6.45 11.09 17.42
C SER A 74 -7.07 12.31 16.73
N ASN A 75 -6.76 12.54 15.44
CA ASN A 75 -7.34 13.64 14.67
C ASN A 75 -8.85 13.46 14.47
N MET A 76 -9.33 12.23 14.24
CA MET A 76 -10.75 11.91 14.16
C MET A 76 -11.46 12.17 15.49
N ASP A 77 -10.89 11.72 16.61
CA ASP A 77 -11.48 11.90 17.94
C ASP A 77 -11.57 13.39 18.34
N GLN A 78 -10.53 14.17 18.06
CA GLN A 78 -10.54 15.62 18.27
C GLN A 78 -11.50 16.36 17.34
N SER A 79 -11.73 15.81 16.15
CA SER A 79 -12.62 16.41 15.14
C SER A 79 -14.06 15.92 15.26
N LYS A 80 -14.35 14.92 16.09
CA LYS A 80 -15.65 14.25 16.20
C LYS A 80 -16.82 15.21 16.40
N ASP A 81 -16.69 16.15 17.34
CA ASP A 81 -17.74 17.14 17.61
C ASP A 81 -17.91 18.16 16.48
N LYS A 82 -16.80 18.55 15.83
CA LYS A 82 -16.84 19.43 14.65
C LYS A 82 -17.48 18.73 13.45
N ILE A 83 -17.09 17.48 13.18
CA ILE A 83 -17.64 16.63 12.13
C ILE A 83 -19.14 16.45 12.37
N LEU A 84 -19.52 16.05 13.58
CA LEU A 84 -20.92 15.85 13.97
C LEU A 84 -21.72 17.16 13.84
N SER A 85 -21.18 18.29 14.29
CA SER A 85 -21.86 19.59 14.16
C SER A 85 -22.02 20.04 12.71
N ASN A 86 -21.01 19.82 11.86
CA ASN A 86 -21.04 20.18 10.45
C ASN A 86 -22.00 19.28 9.66
N VAL A 87 -21.98 17.97 9.91
CA VAL A 87 -22.92 17.01 9.33
C VAL A 87 -24.35 17.35 9.77
N THR A 88 -24.58 17.60 11.06
CA THR A 88 -25.91 17.98 11.57
C THR A 88 -26.42 19.28 10.93
N ARG A 89 -25.55 20.30 10.79
CA ARG A 89 -25.88 21.59 10.17
C ARG A 89 -26.10 21.48 8.67
N GLN A 90 -25.32 20.67 7.97
CA GLN A 90 -25.52 20.42 6.54
C GLN A 90 -26.81 19.63 6.27
N LEU A 91 -27.19 18.70 7.16
CA LEU A 91 -28.30 17.77 6.94
C LEU A 91 -29.67 18.23 7.48
N ASP A 92 -29.75 19.32 8.26
CA ASP A 92 -30.96 19.67 9.06
C ASP A 92 -31.51 18.46 9.83
N LEU A 93 -30.61 17.68 10.42
CA LEU A 93 -31.02 16.63 11.34
C LEU A 93 -31.29 17.29 12.70
N ASN A 94 -32.46 17.01 13.27
CA ASN A 94 -32.75 17.50 14.61
C ASN A 94 -31.86 16.75 15.62
N LYS A 95 -31.66 17.33 16.81
CA LYS A 95 -30.86 16.73 17.89
C LYS A 95 -31.27 15.29 18.23
N SER A 96 -32.55 14.95 18.05
CA SER A 96 -33.08 13.60 18.32
C SER A 96 -32.59 12.57 17.30
N ASP A 97 -32.47 12.93 16.02
CA ASP A 97 -32.00 12.02 14.96
C ASP A 97 -30.50 11.70 15.14
N VAL A 98 -29.72 12.69 15.59
CA VAL A 98 -28.31 12.54 15.95
C VAL A 98 -28.13 11.65 17.17
N GLN A 99 -28.97 11.82 18.19
CA GLN A 99 -28.96 10.97 19.40
C GLN A 99 -29.31 9.52 19.08
N LYS A 100 -30.26 9.30 18.17
CA LYS A 100 -30.64 7.96 17.71
C LYS A 100 -29.51 7.29 16.94
N LEU A 101 -28.78 8.01 16.09
CA LEU A 101 -27.59 7.50 15.39
C LEU A 101 -26.45 7.10 16.35
N GLN A 102 -26.20 7.91 17.39
CA GLN A 102 -25.20 7.60 18.40
C GLN A 102 -25.57 6.36 19.24
N GLN A 103 -26.86 6.06 19.35
CA GLN A 103 -27.40 4.96 20.15
C GLN A 103 -27.73 3.71 19.32
N SER A 104 -27.75 3.79 17.98
CA SER A 104 -28.31 2.72 17.12
C SER A 104 -27.36 1.58 16.79
N GLY A 105 -26.06 1.67 17.11
CA GLY A 105 -25.12 0.54 17.01
C GLY A 105 -25.20 -0.27 15.71
N GLY A 106 -25.32 0.38 14.54
CA GLY A 106 -25.36 -0.31 13.23
C GLY A 106 -26.75 -0.62 12.65
N ASN A 107 -27.77 0.22 12.88
CA ASN A 107 -29.06 0.07 12.18
C ASN A 107 -28.94 0.57 10.73
N GLU A 108 -28.70 -0.37 9.82
CA GLU A 108 -28.45 -0.18 8.38
C GLU A 108 -29.55 0.64 7.68
N GLU A 109 -30.83 0.50 8.05
CA GLU A 109 -31.93 1.26 7.44
C GLU A 109 -31.97 2.73 7.90
N LEU A 110 -31.54 3.00 9.14
CA LEU A 110 -31.41 4.38 9.65
C LEU A 110 -30.18 5.06 9.05
N GLU A 111 -29.08 4.33 8.89
CA GLU A 111 -27.85 4.80 8.22
C GLU A 111 -28.12 5.12 6.74
N ARG A 112 -28.84 4.24 6.04
CA ARG A 112 -29.24 4.45 4.65
C ARG A 112 -30.12 5.69 4.48
N LYS A 113 -31.10 5.91 5.34
CA LYS A 113 -31.95 7.13 5.31
C LYS A 113 -31.17 8.41 5.55
N VAL A 114 -30.15 8.37 6.41
CA VAL A 114 -29.29 9.52 6.70
C VAL A 114 -28.36 9.80 5.51
N ALA A 115 -27.78 8.77 4.90
CA ALA A 115 -27.02 8.88 3.66
C ALA A 115 -27.88 9.42 2.50
N GLU A 116 -29.10 8.93 2.36
CA GLU A 116 -30.03 9.35 1.31
C GLU A 116 -30.45 10.82 1.45
N LYS A 117 -30.73 11.27 2.69
CA LYS A 117 -31.02 12.67 2.99
C LYS A 117 -29.79 13.57 2.80
N ALA A 118 -28.58 13.05 3.04
CA ALA A 118 -27.34 13.75 2.81
C ALA A 118 -27.03 13.98 1.34
N VAL A 119 -27.13 12.93 0.55
CA VAL A 119 -26.93 13.00 -0.89
C VAL A 119 -27.95 13.94 -1.54
N ALA A 120 -29.24 13.81 -1.17
CA ALA A 120 -30.29 14.69 -1.67
C ALA A 120 -30.06 16.17 -1.37
N LYS A 121 -29.60 16.50 -0.15
CA LYS A 121 -29.42 17.91 0.23
C LYS A 121 -28.13 18.52 -0.31
N GLN A 122 -27.06 17.73 -0.39
CA GLN A 122 -25.75 18.20 -0.81
C GLN A 122 -25.59 18.23 -2.33
N HIS A 123 -26.20 17.28 -3.02
CA HIS A 123 -26.07 17.11 -4.46
C HIS A 123 -27.40 17.29 -5.21
N GLY A 124 -28.54 17.46 -4.54
CA GLY A 124 -29.83 17.62 -5.26
C GLY A 124 -30.25 16.37 -6.06
N VAL A 125 -29.57 15.24 -5.86
CA VAL A 125 -29.82 13.94 -6.51
C VAL A 125 -30.06 12.89 -5.43
N SER A 126 -30.74 11.79 -5.75
CA SER A 126 -30.98 10.72 -4.76
C SER A 126 -29.78 9.77 -4.64
N LEU A 127 -29.64 9.09 -3.50
CA LEU A 127 -28.61 8.05 -3.33
C LEU A 127 -28.80 6.90 -4.33
N GLN A 128 -30.06 6.52 -4.57
CA GLN A 128 -30.41 5.51 -5.56
C GLN A 128 -30.03 5.91 -7.00
N GLU A 129 -30.01 7.21 -7.29
CA GLU A 129 -29.56 7.72 -8.59
C GLU A 129 -28.04 7.64 -8.73
N LEU A 130 -27.28 7.94 -7.67
CA LEU A 130 -25.83 7.75 -7.67
C LEU A 130 -25.43 6.27 -7.78
N GLU A 131 -26.16 5.37 -7.13
CA GLU A 131 -25.96 3.92 -7.28
C GLU A 131 -26.13 3.50 -8.75
N LYS A 132 -27.21 3.96 -9.41
CA LYS A 132 -27.41 3.70 -10.83
C LYS A 132 -26.30 4.28 -11.71
N VAL A 133 -25.80 5.48 -11.40
CA VAL A 133 -24.67 6.09 -12.12
C VAL A 133 -23.39 5.28 -11.94
N SER A 134 -23.16 4.72 -10.75
CA SER A 134 -22.01 3.84 -10.51
C SER A 134 -22.06 2.55 -11.34
N GLU A 135 -23.26 2.11 -11.72
CA GLU A 135 -23.50 0.94 -12.59
C GLU A 135 -23.42 1.27 -14.10
N MET A 136 -23.35 2.56 -14.49
CA MET A 136 -23.25 2.97 -15.90
C MET A 136 -21.85 2.76 -16.47
N SER A 137 -21.77 2.62 -17.81
CA SER A 137 -20.50 2.67 -18.52
C SER A 137 -19.85 4.06 -18.40
N GLY A 138 -18.53 4.18 -18.61
CA GLY A 138 -17.84 5.48 -18.52
C GLY A 138 -18.47 6.58 -19.39
N ALA A 139 -18.86 6.24 -20.62
CA ALA A 139 -19.60 7.18 -21.49
C ALA A 139 -21.00 7.54 -20.95
N GLY A 140 -21.65 6.62 -20.24
CA GLY A 140 -22.91 6.87 -19.55
C GLY A 140 -22.75 7.79 -18.34
N GLN A 141 -21.69 7.60 -17.55
CA GLN A 141 -21.33 8.47 -16.42
C GLN A 141 -21.03 9.89 -16.88
N GLU A 142 -20.24 10.04 -17.96
CA GLU A 142 -19.91 11.35 -18.54
C GLU A 142 -21.16 12.06 -19.09
N LYS A 143 -22.05 11.34 -19.78
CA LYS A 143 -23.31 11.90 -20.26
C LYS A 143 -24.24 12.32 -19.12
N TRP A 144 -24.33 11.51 -18.06
CA TRP A 144 -25.08 11.87 -16.86
C TRP A 144 -24.51 13.13 -16.19
N ALA A 145 -23.18 13.21 -16.05
CA ALA A 145 -22.50 14.38 -15.49
C ALA A 145 -22.79 15.66 -16.30
N GLN A 146 -22.77 15.57 -17.64
CA GLN A 146 -23.12 16.70 -18.52
C GLN A 146 -24.58 17.13 -18.38
N GLN A 147 -25.52 16.18 -18.30
CA GLN A 147 -26.95 16.46 -18.13
C GLN A 147 -27.26 17.06 -16.77
N TYR A 148 -26.65 16.52 -15.72
CA TYR A 148 -26.78 17.01 -14.37
C TYR A 148 -26.16 18.42 -14.24
N ALA A 149 -24.98 18.68 -14.85
CA ALA A 149 -24.42 20.03 -14.93
C ALA A 149 -25.36 21.01 -15.64
N ALA A 150 -25.98 20.61 -16.76
CA ALA A 150 -26.94 21.44 -17.48
C ALA A 150 -28.22 21.74 -16.66
N GLN A 151 -28.74 20.74 -15.94
CA GLN A 151 -29.87 20.92 -15.03
C GLN A 151 -29.53 21.88 -13.89
N MET A 152 -28.34 21.74 -13.30
CA MET A 152 -27.87 22.64 -12.25
C MET A 152 -27.67 24.07 -12.78
N MET A 153 -27.22 24.26 -14.03
CA MET A 153 -27.14 25.56 -14.70
C MET A 153 -28.52 26.22 -14.90
N ASP A 154 -29.54 25.44 -15.25
CA ASP A 154 -30.90 25.96 -15.43
C ASP A 154 -31.60 26.27 -14.11
N GLU A 155 -31.27 25.57 -13.02
CA GLU A 155 -31.65 25.94 -11.66
C GLU A 155 -30.87 27.16 -11.14
N ALA A 156 -29.59 27.31 -11.51
CA ALA A 156 -28.74 28.44 -11.16
C ALA A 156 -29.25 29.77 -11.71
N LYS A 157 -29.81 29.76 -12.92
CA LYS A 157 -30.49 30.93 -13.53
C LYS A 157 -31.66 31.45 -12.67
N LYS A 158 -32.22 30.62 -11.80
CA LYS A 158 -33.35 30.99 -10.93
C LYS A 158 -32.90 31.54 -9.56
N ASN A 159 -31.65 31.34 -9.15
CA ASN A 159 -31.10 31.88 -7.89
C ASN A 159 -29.56 32.03 -7.93
N PRO A 160 -29.00 33.16 -8.39
CA PRO A 160 -27.60 33.25 -8.84
C PRO A 160 -26.53 33.12 -7.74
N GLU A 161 -26.73 33.68 -6.55
CA GLU A 161 -25.66 33.83 -5.55
C GLU A 161 -25.41 32.57 -4.70
N ALA A 162 -26.45 31.76 -4.45
CA ALA A 162 -26.34 30.49 -3.72
C ALA A 162 -25.85 29.35 -4.62
N THR A 163 -25.98 29.49 -5.95
CA THR A 163 -25.80 28.38 -6.89
C THR A 163 -24.41 28.32 -7.52
N ILE A 164 -23.73 29.46 -7.74
CA ILE A 164 -22.35 29.49 -8.29
C ILE A 164 -21.35 28.72 -7.40
N LYS A 165 -21.51 28.76 -6.07
CA LYS A 165 -20.67 27.97 -5.13
C LYS A 165 -21.02 26.47 -5.11
N LYS A 166 -22.27 26.10 -5.39
CA LYS A 166 -22.69 24.69 -5.48
C LYS A 166 -22.30 24.06 -6.81
N GLU A 167 -22.48 24.79 -7.92
CA GLU A 167 -22.12 24.37 -9.28
C GLU A 167 -20.62 24.11 -9.44
N ASN A 168 -19.78 25.07 -9.00
CA ASN A 168 -18.31 24.89 -9.03
C ASN A 168 -17.84 23.75 -8.13
N LYS A 169 -18.48 23.54 -6.96
CA LYS A 169 -18.14 22.46 -6.04
C LYS A 169 -18.47 21.08 -6.63
N THR A 170 -19.62 20.95 -7.26
CA THR A 170 -20.06 19.71 -7.90
C THR A 170 -19.18 19.35 -9.09
N LYS A 171 -18.87 20.31 -9.96
CA LYS A 171 -17.97 20.09 -11.10
C LYS A 171 -16.57 19.65 -10.65
N HIS A 172 -16.02 20.36 -9.65
CA HIS A 172 -14.71 20.02 -9.08
C HIS A 172 -14.68 18.62 -8.44
N LEU A 173 -15.76 18.20 -7.79
CA LEU A 173 -15.87 16.83 -7.25
C LEU A 173 -15.84 15.76 -8.35
N ILE A 174 -16.50 15.99 -9.50
CA ILE A 174 -16.49 15.07 -10.64
C ILE A 174 -15.07 14.96 -11.21
N GLU A 175 -14.41 16.10 -11.44
CA GLU A 175 -13.02 16.15 -11.95
C GLU A 175 -12.05 15.39 -11.01
N LEU A 176 -12.21 15.52 -9.70
CA LEU A 176 -11.41 14.79 -8.72
C LEU A 176 -11.69 13.28 -8.71
N GLU A 177 -12.94 12.84 -8.83
CA GLU A 177 -13.26 11.41 -8.90
C GLU A 177 -12.76 10.76 -10.21
N GLU A 178 -12.81 11.49 -11.33
CA GLU A 178 -12.20 11.06 -12.59
C GLU A 178 -10.67 10.93 -12.46
N GLU A 179 -10.00 11.94 -11.87
CA GLU A 179 -8.56 11.88 -11.63
C GLU A 179 -8.19 10.70 -10.71
N LYS A 180 -8.93 10.50 -9.63
CA LYS A 180 -8.76 9.37 -8.70
C LYS A 180 -8.92 8.03 -9.41
N LYS A 181 -9.93 7.87 -10.26
CA LYS A 181 -10.15 6.65 -11.05
C LYS A 181 -8.96 6.37 -11.97
N ALA A 182 -8.54 7.37 -12.74
CA ALA A 182 -7.40 7.23 -13.66
C ALA A 182 -6.10 6.86 -12.92
N LEU A 183 -5.84 7.48 -11.76
CA LEU A 183 -4.72 7.12 -10.88
C LEU A 183 -4.83 5.68 -10.38
N GLY A 184 -6.01 5.25 -9.93
CA GLY A 184 -6.26 3.89 -9.45
C GLY A 184 -6.03 2.83 -10.53
N GLU A 185 -6.45 3.10 -11.77
CA GLU A 185 -6.21 2.23 -12.93
C GLU A 185 -4.71 2.11 -13.23
N ARG A 186 -3.96 3.22 -13.26
CA ARG A 186 -2.50 3.20 -13.46
C ARG A 186 -1.76 2.44 -12.35
N ILE A 187 -2.17 2.62 -11.09
CA ILE A 187 -1.60 1.89 -9.95
C ILE A 187 -1.85 0.40 -10.12
N THR A 188 -3.08 0.01 -10.44
CA THR A 188 -3.49 -1.39 -10.63
C THR A 188 -2.70 -2.06 -11.75
N GLU A 189 -2.59 -1.42 -12.91
CA GLU A 189 -1.83 -1.94 -14.05
C GLU A 189 -0.36 -2.25 -13.67
N LYS A 190 0.30 -1.31 -12.96
CA LYS A 190 1.68 -1.50 -12.49
C LYS A 190 1.79 -2.63 -11.45
N MET A 191 0.81 -2.78 -10.56
CA MET A 191 0.76 -3.87 -9.59
C MET A 191 0.53 -5.23 -10.26
N GLU A 192 -0.29 -5.29 -11.32
CA GLU A 192 -0.49 -6.49 -12.12
C GLU A 192 0.79 -6.91 -12.85
N ARG A 193 1.57 -5.94 -13.36
CA ARG A 193 2.90 -6.22 -13.92
C ARG A 193 3.82 -6.88 -12.90
N ILE A 194 3.83 -6.40 -11.64
CA ILE A 194 4.59 -7.06 -10.56
C ILE A 194 4.09 -8.49 -10.34
N ALA A 195 2.77 -8.69 -10.25
CA ALA A 195 2.20 -10.02 -10.06
C ALA A 195 2.55 -10.99 -11.21
N LEU A 196 2.60 -10.50 -12.45
CA LEU A 196 2.98 -11.29 -13.61
C LEU A 196 4.45 -11.73 -13.54
N LEU A 197 5.36 -10.86 -13.10
CA LEU A 197 6.78 -11.22 -12.93
C LEU A 197 6.92 -12.43 -12.01
N TYR A 198 6.26 -12.43 -10.84
CA TYR A 198 6.35 -13.53 -9.89
C TYR A 198 5.61 -14.79 -10.36
N ARG A 199 4.46 -14.67 -11.04
CA ARG A 199 3.79 -15.83 -11.64
C ARG A 199 4.68 -16.54 -12.67
N ASN A 200 5.42 -15.80 -13.48
CA ASN A 200 6.35 -16.39 -14.45
C ASN A 200 7.48 -17.16 -13.75
N VAL A 201 8.02 -16.62 -12.64
CA VAL A 201 9.03 -17.32 -11.83
C VAL A 201 8.44 -18.59 -11.21
N GLU A 202 7.25 -18.52 -10.62
CA GLU A 202 6.57 -19.67 -10.02
C GLU A 202 6.24 -20.77 -11.03
N GLN A 203 5.82 -20.40 -12.24
CA GLN A 203 5.56 -21.35 -13.31
C GLN A 203 6.85 -22.09 -13.71
N GLN A 204 7.96 -21.35 -13.88
CA GLN A 204 9.24 -21.97 -14.19
C GLN A 204 9.72 -22.86 -13.03
N ASP A 205 9.56 -22.40 -11.80
CA ASP A 205 9.93 -23.13 -10.59
C ASP A 205 9.23 -24.50 -10.52
N SER A 206 7.93 -24.54 -10.81
CA SER A 206 7.15 -25.78 -10.84
C SER A 206 7.74 -26.81 -11.82
N ILE A 207 8.12 -26.37 -13.03
CA ILE A 207 8.72 -27.23 -14.06
C ILE A 207 10.10 -27.72 -13.61
N GLU A 208 10.97 -26.79 -13.19
CA GLU A 208 12.35 -27.14 -12.81
C GLU A 208 12.43 -27.99 -11.55
N THR A 209 11.52 -27.77 -10.60
CA THR A 209 11.41 -28.59 -9.40
C THR A 209 11.01 -30.01 -9.76
N HIS A 210 10.05 -30.18 -10.68
CA HIS A 210 9.66 -31.51 -11.14
C HIS A 210 10.84 -32.25 -11.80
N GLU A 211 11.58 -31.58 -12.70
CA GLU A 211 12.76 -32.16 -13.33
C GLU A 211 13.88 -32.49 -12.33
N LEU A 212 14.08 -31.64 -11.32
CA LEU A 212 15.05 -31.87 -10.27
C LEU A 212 14.67 -33.10 -9.43
N GLU A 213 13.42 -33.20 -8.99
CA GLU A 213 12.95 -34.31 -8.17
C GLU A 213 13.05 -35.66 -8.87
N GLU A 214 12.74 -35.74 -10.17
CA GLU A 214 12.94 -36.95 -10.96
C GLU A 214 14.42 -37.41 -10.98
N LYS A 215 15.36 -36.46 -11.03
CA LYS A 215 16.81 -36.77 -10.98
C LYS A 215 17.28 -37.10 -9.56
N LEU A 216 16.69 -36.48 -8.53
CA LEU A 216 17.09 -36.68 -7.13
C LEU A 216 16.59 -38.01 -6.56
N ARG A 217 15.41 -38.49 -6.98
CA ARG A 217 14.78 -39.71 -6.47
C ARG A 217 15.72 -40.93 -6.40
N PRO A 218 16.35 -41.40 -7.50
CA PRO A 218 17.27 -42.55 -7.42
C PRO A 218 18.53 -42.27 -6.60
N LEU A 219 18.98 -41.01 -6.53
CA LEU A 219 20.18 -40.64 -5.77
C LEU A 219 19.93 -40.61 -4.27
N ARG A 220 18.73 -40.21 -3.83
CA ARG A 220 18.33 -40.22 -2.41
C ARG A 220 18.24 -41.65 -1.89
N GLU A 221 17.72 -42.57 -2.69
CA GLU A 221 17.71 -44.00 -2.37
C GLU A 221 19.14 -44.51 -2.14
N GLN A 222 20.08 -44.15 -3.02
CA GLN A 222 21.50 -44.51 -2.89
C GLN A 222 22.19 -43.87 -1.69
N GLU A 223 21.86 -42.63 -1.35
CA GLU A 223 22.37 -41.94 -0.16
C GLU A 223 21.91 -42.64 1.14
N GLN A 224 20.63 -43.05 1.19
CA GLN A 224 19.98 -43.65 2.36
C GLN A 224 20.37 -45.12 2.63
N MET A 225 21.06 -45.80 1.71
CA MET A 225 21.55 -47.18 1.91
C MET A 225 22.50 -47.33 3.11
N MET A 226 22.95 -46.22 3.71
CA MET A 226 23.80 -46.18 4.91
C MET A 226 23.10 -46.45 6.26
N TYR A 227 21.77 -46.59 6.31
CA TYR A 227 21.04 -46.79 7.57
C TYR A 227 20.96 -48.26 8.06
N ASN A 228 21.55 -49.21 7.33
CA ASN A 228 21.55 -50.63 7.67
C ASN A 228 22.92 -51.02 8.23
N GLU A 229 22.97 -51.72 9.38
CA GLU A 229 24.12 -51.83 10.30
C GLU A 229 25.44 -52.44 9.78
N ILE A 230 25.54 -52.82 8.50
CA ILE A 230 26.82 -53.22 7.88
C ILE A 230 26.86 -52.72 6.42
N CYS A 231 27.65 -51.67 6.15
CA CYS A 231 27.94 -51.21 4.78
C CYS A 231 29.37 -51.62 4.39
N SER A 232 29.52 -52.15 3.17
CA SER A 232 30.82 -52.33 2.51
C SER A 232 31.45 -50.98 2.12
N ASP A 233 32.77 -50.95 1.96
CA ASP A 233 33.49 -49.77 1.44
C ASP A 233 32.92 -49.28 0.10
N ALA A 234 32.46 -50.19 -0.75
CA ALA A 234 31.82 -49.89 -2.01
C ALA A 234 30.45 -49.20 -1.85
N GLU A 235 29.69 -49.51 -0.80
CA GLU A 235 28.42 -48.85 -0.48
C GLU A 235 28.66 -47.46 0.11
N ILE A 236 29.66 -47.31 0.99
CA ILE A 236 30.08 -46.01 1.52
C ILE A 236 30.54 -45.09 0.37
N ALA A 237 31.33 -45.61 -0.56
CA ALA A 237 31.78 -44.85 -1.73
C ALA A 237 30.60 -44.42 -2.62
N ARG A 238 29.63 -45.32 -2.86
CA ARG A 238 28.41 -45.03 -3.63
C ARG A 238 27.55 -43.96 -2.97
N SER A 239 27.29 -44.05 -1.67
CA SER A 239 26.52 -43.03 -0.93
C SER A 239 27.23 -41.65 -0.96
N LYS A 240 28.54 -41.61 -0.72
CA LYS A 240 29.33 -40.36 -0.84
C LYS A 240 29.27 -39.76 -2.26
N ALA A 241 29.29 -40.61 -3.30
CA ALA A 241 29.14 -40.16 -4.67
C ALA A 241 27.73 -39.61 -4.94
N ALA A 242 26.68 -40.29 -4.47
CA ALA A 242 25.30 -39.84 -4.57
C ALA A 242 25.10 -38.47 -3.91
N LYS A 243 25.63 -38.28 -2.69
CA LYS A 243 25.58 -37.00 -1.96
C LYS A 243 26.22 -35.85 -2.76
N LYS A 244 27.38 -36.08 -3.40
CA LYS A 244 28.02 -35.09 -4.28
C LYS A 244 27.18 -34.77 -5.53
N GLN A 245 26.55 -35.78 -6.13
CA GLN A 245 25.68 -35.59 -7.29
C GLN A 245 24.40 -34.82 -6.93
N ILE A 246 23.78 -35.13 -5.79
CA ILE A 246 22.63 -34.39 -5.25
C ILE A 246 22.98 -32.91 -5.09
N TYR A 247 24.13 -32.61 -4.48
CA TYR A 247 24.58 -31.23 -4.33
C TYR A 247 24.80 -30.54 -5.69
N ALA A 248 25.47 -31.19 -6.64
CA ALA A 248 25.69 -30.64 -7.97
C ALA A 248 24.37 -30.35 -8.72
N LEU A 249 23.35 -31.21 -8.57
CA LEU A 249 22.02 -30.98 -9.14
C LEU A 249 21.31 -29.79 -8.49
N LYS A 250 21.38 -29.67 -7.17
CA LYS A 250 20.82 -28.51 -6.45
C LYS A 250 21.51 -27.20 -6.85
N ILE A 251 22.82 -27.20 -7.03
CA ILE A 251 23.57 -26.03 -7.53
C ILE A 251 23.07 -25.63 -8.92
N LYS A 252 22.94 -26.57 -9.86
CA LYS A 252 22.41 -26.28 -11.21
C LYS A 252 21.00 -25.69 -11.18
N TYR A 253 20.12 -26.25 -10.34
CA TYR A 253 18.78 -25.71 -10.16
C TYR A 253 18.81 -24.29 -9.58
N CYS A 254 19.64 -24.05 -8.57
CA CYS A 254 19.85 -22.71 -8.02
C CYS A 254 20.39 -21.72 -9.06
N GLU A 255 21.39 -22.10 -9.86
CA GLU A 255 21.99 -21.26 -10.89
C GLU A 255 20.97 -20.90 -11.98
N LYS A 256 19.98 -21.75 -12.22
CA LYS A 256 18.90 -21.52 -13.18
C LYS A 256 17.80 -20.64 -12.61
N MET A 257 17.38 -20.89 -11.37
CA MET A 257 16.20 -20.23 -10.78
C MET A 257 16.51 -18.91 -10.08
N SER A 258 17.70 -18.77 -9.48
CA SER A 258 18.08 -17.55 -8.75
C SER A 258 18.10 -16.30 -9.64
N PRO A 259 18.64 -16.33 -10.89
CA PRO A 259 18.60 -15.17 -11.77
C PRO A 259 17.17 -14.67 -12.02
N LEU A 260 16.23 -15.59 -12.28
CA LEU A 260 14.82 -15.26 -12.53
C LEU A 260 14.18 -14.57 -11.31
N GLN A 261 14.45 -15.09 -10.11
CA GLN A 261 13.97 -14.49 -8.86
C GLN A 261 14.56 -13.11 -8.62
N THR A 262 15.89 -12.96 -8.75
CA THR A 262 16.57 -11.67 -8.51
C THR A 262 16.19 -10.62 -9.55
N ASP A 263 15.94 -11.03 -10.79
CA ASP A 263 15.45 -10.14 -11.84
C ASP A 263 14.02 -9.65 -11.56
N ALA A 264 13.11 -10.55 -11.20
CA ALA A 264 11.74 -10.19 -10.80
C ALA A 264 11.73 -9.21 -9.60
N ILE A 265 12.59 -9.42 -8.60
CA ILE A 265 12.75 -8.49 -7.47
C ILE A 265 13.29 -7.14 -7.94
N SER A 266 14.28 -7.11 -8.83
CA SER A 266 14.89 -5.87 -9.34
C SER A 266 13.91 -5.04 -10.18
N GLN A 267 13.13 -5.70 -11.03
CA GLN A 267 12.06 -5.06 -11.79
C GLN A 267 10.95 -4.52 -10.86
N SER A 268 10.56 -5.31 -9.84
CA SER A 268 9.57 -4.88 -8.84
C SER A 268 10.01 -3.62 -8.09
N LEU A 269 11.29 -3.51 -7.72
CA LEU A 269 11.84 -2.29 -7.10
C LEU A 269 11.62 -1.06 -7.99
N SER A 270 11.92 -1.19 -9.28
CA SER A 270 11.78 -0.09 -10.25
C SER A 270 10.33 0.33 -10.42
N ILE A 271 9.40 -0.63 -10.49
CA ILE A 271 7.96 -0.37 -10.58
C ILE A 271 7.46 0.34 -9.31
N ILE A 272 7.83 -0.16 -8.12
CA ILE A 272 7.43 0.43 -6.83
C ILE A 272 7.92 1.88 -6.71
N LYS A 273 9.18 2.16 -7.07
CA LYS A 273 9.69 3.55 -7.09
C LYS A 273 8.87 4.44 -8.02
N SER A 274 8.47 3.93 -9.18
CA SER A 274 7.64 4.68 -10.13
C SER A 274 6.20 4.92 -9.67
N LEU A 275 5.73 4.19 -8.64
CA LEU A 275 4.38 4.30 -8.10
C LEU A 275 4.25 5.37 -7.01
N PHE A 276 5.35 5.79 -6.38
CA PHE A 276 5.28 6.75 -5.26
C PHE A 276 4.57 8.07 -5.62
N PRO A 277 4.82 8.70 -6.79
CA PRO A 277 4.08 9.89 -7.18
C PRO A 277 2.59 9.63 -7.39
N ASP A 278 2.24 8.48 -7.99
CA ASP A 278 0.84 8.09 -8.22
C ASP A 278 0.12 7.84 -6.89
N TYR A 279 0.76 7.16 -5.92
CA TYR A 279 0.19 6.93 -4.58
C TYR A 279 -0.08 8.24 -3.82
N ARG A 280 0.91 9.14 -3.77
CA ARG A 280 0.77 10.43 -3.10
C ARG A 280 -0.34 11.25 -3.73
N LYS A 281 -0.35 11.35 -5.06
CA LYS A 281 -1.37 12.10 -5.78
C LYS A 281 -2.76 11.49 -5.59
N PHE A 282 -2.89 10.17 -5.57
CA PHE A 282 -4.15 9.48 -5.27
C PHE A 282 -4.66 9.82 -3.86
N THR A 283 -3.78 9.87 -2.85
CA THR A 283 -4.16 10.29 -1.50
C THR A 283 -4.49 11.78 -1.42
N ASP A 284 -3.75 12.64 -2.12
CA ASP A 284 -4.02 14.08 -2.16
C ASP A 284 -5.40 14.36 -2.76
N VAL A 285 -5.76 13.69 -3.86
CA VAL A 285 -7.09 13.79 -4.48
C VAL A 285 -8.18 13.30 -3.52
N GLN A 286 -7.97 12.19 -2.81
CA GLN A 286 -8.90 11.73 -1.77
C GLN A 286 -9.08 12.74 -0.63
N ASN A 287 -7.99 13.32 -0.15
CA ASN A 287 -8.03 14.35 0.89
C ASN A 287 -8.77 15.61 0.41
N GLU A 288 -8.62 15.98 -0.86
CA GLU A 288 -9.35 17.10 -1.44
C GLU A 288 -10.85 16.80 -1.54
N ILE A 289 -11.23 15.60 -1.95
CA ILE A 289 -12.62 15.12 -1.91
C ILE A 289 -13.18 15.20 -0.48
N PHE A 290 -12.46 14.69 0.52
CA PHE A 290 -12.87 14.76 1.93
C PHE A 290 -13.02 16.19 2.44
N LYS A 291 -12.12 17.09 2.03
CA LYS A 291 -12.21 18.53 2.35
C LYS A 291 -13.46 19.16 1.76
N LEU A 292 -13.77 18.86 0.50
CA LEU A 292 -14.99 19.36 -0.16
C LEU A 292 -16.25 18.77 0.49
N GLN A 293 -16.21 17.50 0.88
CA GLN A 293 -17.29 16.82 1.60
C GLN A 293 -17.37 17.22 3.08
N GLN A 294 -16.41 18.00 3.59
CA GLN A 294 -16.34 18.48 4.98
C GLN A 294 -16.35 17.34 6.02
N THR A 295 -15.81 16.18 5.67
CA THR A 295 -15.76 15.00 6.56
C THR A 295 -14.72 15.13 7.66
N GLY A 296 -13.78 16.07 7.54
CA GLY A 296 -12.69 16.27 8.51
C GLY A 296 -11.62 15.18 8.48
N ILE A 297 -11.70 14.24 7.55
CA ILE A 297 -10.75 13.14 7.39
C ILE A 297 -9.52 13.64 6.63
N ILE A 298 -8.32 13.36 7.15
CA ILE A 298 -7.04 13.59 6.47
C ILE A 298 -6.24 12.29 6.54
N ILE A 299 -5.89 11.76 5.37
CA ILE A 299 -5.03 10.59 5.22
C ILE A 299 -3.60 11.07 4.91
N SER A 300 -2.60 10.43 5.52
CA SER A 300 -1.19 10.69 5.19
C SER A 300 -0.89 10.31 3.74
N ALA A 301 -0.32 11.23 2.96
CA ALA A 301 0.02 11.00 1.55
C ALA A 301 0.98 9.82 1.33
N ASP A 302 1.81 9.50 2.33
CA ASP A 302 2.81 8.44 2.26
C ASP A 302 2.32 7.07 2.74
N LEU A 303 1.08 6.94 3.25
CA LEU A 303 0.58 5.68 3.81
C LEU A 303 0.73 4.51 2.83
N SER A 304 0.22 4.66 1.61
CA SER A 304 0.34 3.64 0.56
C SER A 304 1.78 3.42 0.08
N CYS A 305 2.66 4.41 0.22
CA CYS A 305 4.07 4.26 -0.10
C CYS A 305 4.76 3.35 0.92
N TYR A 306 4.47 3.48 2.22
CA TYR A 306 5.01 2.56 3.25
C TYR A 306 4.56 1.12 3.01
N ASP A 307 3.29 0.90 2.68
CA ASP A 307 2.77 -0.43 2.32
C ASP A 307 3.50 -1.02 1.10
N ALA A 308 3.75 -0.19 0.09
CA ALA A 308 4.47 -0.59 -1.12
C ALA A 308 5.92 -1.01 -0.80
N VAL A 309 6.62 -0.26 0.06
CA VAL A 309 7.97 -0.64 0.54
C VAL A 309 7.92 -1.93 1.35
N ASN A 310 6.92 -2.14 2.20
CA ASN A 310 6.78 -3.36 3.01
C ASN A 310 6.52 -4.61 2.14
N LYS A 311 5.69 -4.47 1.09
CA LYS A 311 5.48 -5.52 0.08
C LYS A 311 6.77 -5.85 -0.65
N TYR A 312 7.52 -4.83 -1.08
CA TYR A 312 8.82 -5.03 -1.71
C TYR A 312 9.83 -5.72 -0.77
N ALA A 313 9.92 -5.30 0.50
CA ALA A 313 10.79 -5.92 1.51
C ALA A 313 10.45 -7.41 1.71
N SER A 314 9.16 -7.76 1.67
CA SER A 314 8.71 -9.15 1.74
C SER A 314 9.13 -9.95 0.51
N ALA A 315 9.07 -9.36 -0.69
CA ALA A 315 9.56 -10.00 -1.90
C ALA A 315 11.09 -10.15 -1.92
N LEU A 316 11.82 -9.14 -1.43
CA LEU A 316 13.28 -9.14 -1.30
C LEU A 316 13.77 -10.23 -0.35
N SER A 317 12.99 -10.60 0.66
CA SER A 317 13.27 -11.74 1.55
C SER A 317 13.40 -13.06 0.78
N GLY A 318 12.76 -13.17 -0.39
CA GLY A 318 12.86 -14.32 -1.28
C GLY A 318 14.12 -14.36 -2.16
N ALA A 319 15.05 -13.40 -2.04
CA ALA A 319 16.22 -13.32 -2.92
C ALA A 319 17.13 -14.56 -2.84
N TYR A 320 17.17 -15.24 -1.68
CA TYR A 320 17.91 -16.48 -1.47
C TYR A 320 17.01 -17.74 -1.48
N LYS A 321 15.81 -17.68 -2.08
CA LYS A 321 14.85 -18.80 -2.10
C LYS A 321 15.46 -20.14 -2.54
N TYR A 322 16.36 -20.10 -3.54
CA TYR A 322 16.96 -21.29 -4.14
C TYR A 322 18.37 -21.61 -3.62
N TRP A 323 18.83 -20.95 -2.57
CA TRP A 323 20.16 -21.16 -1.99
C TRP A 323 20.36 -22.61 -1.52
N VAL A 324 21.57 -23.13 -1.72
CA VAL A 324 21.92 -24.53 -1.44
C VAL A 324 22.85 -24.65 -0.22
N GLY A 325 23.69 -23.65 0.03
CA GLY A 325 24.75 -23.70 1.03
C GLY A 325 26.03 -24.31 0.48
N LYS A 326 27.10 -24.29 1.27
CA LYS A 326 28.37 -24.95 0.93
C LYS A 326 28.27 -26.45 1.23
N PHE A 327 28.84 -27.28 0.35
CA PHE A 327 28.90 -28.73 0.50
C PHE A 327 29.90 -29.20 1.56
#